data_AF-A0A8H4KWC6-F1
#
_entry.id   AF-A0A8H4KWC6-F1
#
_cell.length_a   1.000
_cell.length_b   1.000
_cell.length_c   1.000
_cell.angle_alpha   90.00
_cell.angle_beta   90.00
_cell.angle_gamma   90.00
#
_symmetry.space_group_name_H-M   'P 1'
#
loop_
_entity.id
_entity.type
_entity.pdbx_description
1 polymer ?
#
loop_
_entity_poly.entity_id
_entity_poly.type
_entity_poly.pdbx_seq_one_letter_code
_entity_poly.pdbx_strand_id
1 'polypeptide(L)'
;MIHLLLSHGQDPNVAIPIQRFEGPMEYRALHIADYRLSKDLIWHRADVNALSSSCLTPLDTIYQQEVTGEGYGYETSIEAYKRALLLIRNGGHLTGSESDPQEVVKEKFAQKLLGAGPTAAFHE
;
A
#
# COMPACT_ATOMS: atom_id res chain seq x y z
N MET A 1 -3.01 13.02 16.64
CA MET A 1 -4.47 12.96 16.53
C MET A 1 -4.96 11.52 16.37
N ILE A 2 -4.46 10.76 15.39
CA ILE A 2 -4.98 9.41 15.09
C ILE A 2 -4.80 8.42 16.25
N HIS A 3 -3.67 8.45 16.97
CA HIS A 3 -3.50 7.64 18.18
C HIS A 3 -4.59 7.84 19.23
N LEU A 4 -5.08 9.07 19.41
CA LEU A 4 -6.12 9.36 20.39
C LEU A 4 -7.42 8.67 19.97
N LEU A 5 -7.78 8.80 18.70
CA LEU A 5 -8.98 8.21 18.11
C LEU A 5 -8.97 6.67 18.18
N LEU A 6 -7.85 6.06 17.80
CA LEU A 6 -7.68 4.59 17.87
C LEU A 6 -7.65 4.08 19.31
N SER A 7 -7.08 4.84 20.26
CA SER A 7 -7.08 4.49 21.69
C SER A 7 -8.47 4.56 22.33
N HIS A 8 -9.38 5.33 21.76
CA HIS A 8 -10.79 5.38 22.16
C HIS A 8 -11.67 4.33 21.47
N GLY A 9 -11.06 3.35 20.77
CA GLY A 9 -11.77 2.22 20.18
C GLY A 9 -12.47 2.54 18.85
N GLN A 10 -12.08 3.63 18.18
CA GLN A 10 -12.54 3.83 16.81
C GLN A 10 -12.04 2.70 15.90
N ASP A 11 -12.93 2.20 15.05
CA ASP A 11 -12.63 1.14 14.11
C ASP A 11 -11.67 1.67 13.02
N PRO A 12 -10.46 1.10 12.88
CA PRO A 12 -9.52 1.49 11.83
C PRO A 12 -9.96 1.09 10.42
N ASN A 13 -11.00 0.26 10.29
CA ASN A 13 -11.53 -0.26 9.03
C ASN A 13 -12.74 0.53 8.51
N VAL A 14 -13.01 1.70 9.06
CA VAL A 14 -14.03 2.60 8.54
C VAL A 14 -13.69 3.02 7.12
N ALA A 15 -14.71 3.00 6.25
CA ALA A 15 -14.61 3.50 4.90
C ALA A 15 -14.40 5.02 4.89
N ILE A 16 -13.37 5.47 4.17
CA ILE A 16 -13.05 6.86 3.93
C ILE A 16 -13.46 7.16 2.50
N PRO A 17 -14.55 7.93 2.28
CA PRO A 17 -14.93 8.35 0.94
C PRO A 17 -13.92 9.39 0.43
N ILE A 18 -13.36 9.13 -0.74
CA ILE A 18 -12.44 10.01 -1.46
C ILE A 18 -13.08 10.32 -2.81
N GLN A 19 -13.29 11.60 -3.11
CA GLN A 19 -13.79 12.02 -4.41
C GLN A 19 -12.63 12.01 -5.42
N ARG A 20 -12.74 11.20 -6.47
CA ARG A 20 -11.88 11.26 -7.65
C ARG A 20 -12.65 11.76 -8.87
N PHE A 21 -11.92 12.01 -9.96
CA PHE A 21 -12.50 12.36 -11.26
C PHE A 21 -13.45 11.28 -11.79
N GLU A 22 -13.14 10.01 -11.49
CA GLU A 22 -13.91 8.82 -11.91
C GLU A 22 -15.16 8.58 -11.03
N GLY A 23 -15.35 9.35 -9.97
CA GLY A 23 -16.44 9.20 -9.01
C GLY A 23 -15.97 9.00 -7.57
N PRO A 24 -16.90 8.76 -6.64
CA PRO A 24 -16.57 8.46 -5.25
C PRO A 24 -15.87 7.10 -5.16
N MET A 25 -14.71 7.07 -4.52
CA MET A 25 -14.00 5.85 -4.16
C MET A 25 -13.97 5.70 -2.64
N GLU A 26 -14.02 4.46 -2.17
CA GLU A 26 -13.87 4.16 -0.75
C GLU A 26 -12.51 3.54 -0.49
N TYR A 27 -11.79 4.13 0.45
CA TYR A 27 -10.55 3.59 0.97
C TYR A 27 -10.71 3.24 2.46
N ARG A 28 -9.72 2.55 3.01
CA ARG A 28 -9.52 2.44 4.46
C ARG A 28 -8.30 3.24 4.87
N ALA A 29 -8.18 3.56 6.14
CA ALA A 29 -7.04 4.30 6.66
C ALA A 29 -5.70 3.67 6.22
N LEU A 30 -5.61 2.33 6.20
CA LEU A 30 -4.40 1.61 5.82
C LEU A 30 -3.99 1.76 4.35
N HIS A 31 -4.91 2.14 3.45
CA HIS A 31 -4.58 2.37 2.03
C HIS A 31 -3.84 3.69 1.82
N ILE A 32 -4.13 4.71 2.64
CA ILE A 32 -3.59 6.06 2.48
C ILE A 32 -2.54 6.43 3.55
N ALA A 33 -2.33 5.56 4.54
CA ALA A 33 -1.38 5.77 5.62
C ALA A 33 0.08 5.69 5.15
N ASP A 34 0.97 6.49 5.73
CA ASP A 34 2.41 6.27 5.59
C ASP A 34 2.89 5.06 6.43
N TYR A 35 4.17 4.72 6.34
CA TYR A 35 4.78 3.65 7.14
C TYR A 35 4.52 3.77 8.65
N ARG A 36 4.61 4.97 9.23
CA ARG A 36 4.47 5.16 10.69
C ARG A 36 3.03 4.93 11.10
N LEU A 37 2.10 5.59 10.42
CA LEU A 37 0.67 5.44 10.68
C LEU A 37 0.18 4.01 10.41
N SER A 38 0.76 3.33 9.42
CA SER A 38 0.45 1.92 9.15
C SER A 38 0.80 1.01 10.34
N LYS A 39 1.90 1.27 11.07
CA LYS A 39 2.20 0.51 12.30
C LYS A 39 1.12 0.69 13.34
N ASP A 40 0.68 1.93 13.54
CA ASP A 40 -0.31 2.25 14.56
C ASP A 40 -1.66 1.63 14.21
N LEU A 41 -2.08 1.73 12.96
CA LEU A 41 -3.31 1.10 12.47
C LEU A 41 -3.28 -0.42 12.64
N ILE A 42 -2.19 -1.08 12.24
CA ILE A 42 -2.03 -2.54 12.41
C ILE A 42 -2.04 -2.92 13.89
N TRP A 43 -1.37 -2.16 14.76
CA TRP A 43 -1.40 -2.36 16.21
C TRP A 43 -2.84 -2.33 16.75
N HIS A 44 -3.67 -1.45 16.20
CA HIS A 44 -5.09 -1.34 16.51
C HIS A 44 -5.99 -2.26 15.67
N ARG A 45 -5.43 -3.32 15.06
CA ARG A 45 -6.15 -4.37 14.29
C ARG A 45 -6.83 -3.87 13.02
N ALA A 46 -6.21 -2.91 12.33
CA ALA A 46 -6.57 -2.63 10.94
C ALA A 46 -6.40 -3.90 10.10
N ASP A 47 -7.40 -4.18 9.26
CA ASP A 47 -7.37 -5.28 8.32
C ASP A 47 -6.40 -4.94 7.18
N VAL A 48 -5.32 -5.71 7.12
CA VAL A 48 -4.23 -5.56 6.15
C VAL A 48 -4.63 -5.94 4.73
N ASN A 49 -5.77 -6.61 4.57
CA ASN A 49 -6.31 -7.06 3.28
C ASN A 49 -7.67 -6.42 2.97
N ALA A 50 -8.09 -5.42 3.74
CA ALA A 50 -9.34 -4.71 3.49
C ALA A 50 -9.35 -4.16 2.06
N LEU A 51 -10.42 -4.37 1.33
CA LEU A 51 -10.51 -3.91 -0.05
C LEU A 51 -11.04 -2.48 -0.11
N SER A 52 -10.43 -1.68 -0.99
CA SER A 52 -11.01 -0.44 -1.51
C SER A 52 -12.16 -0.72 -2.49
N SER A 53 -12.89 0.32 -2.88
CA SER A 53 -13.95 0.23 -3.91
C SER A 53 -13.45 -0.25 -5.28
N SER A 54 -12.15 -0.15 -5.54
CA SER A 54 -11.50 -0.66 -6.75
C SER A 54 -10.96 -2.08 -6.60
N CYS A 55 -11.37 -2.79 -5.54
CA CYS A 55 -10.90 -4.13 -5.21
C CYS A 55 -9.38 -4.21 -4.97
N LEU A 56 -8.76 -3.13 -4.52
CA LEU A 56 -7.32 -3.09 -4.19
C LEU A 56 -7.14 -3.24 -2.68
N THR A 57 -6.17 -4.04 -2.27
CA THR A 57 -5.67 -4.08 -0.89
C THR A 57 -4.76 -2.87 -0.60
N PRO A 58 -4.43 -2.61 0.68
CA PRO A 58 -3.39 -1.65 1.06
C PRO A 58 -2.06 -1.93 0.36
N LEU A 59 -1.68 -3.21 0.18
CA LEU A 59 -0.45 -3.57 -0.51
C LEU A 59 -0.53 -3.18 -2.00
N ASP A 60 -1.64 -3.47 -2.68
CA ASP A 60 -1.84 -3.08 -4.09
C ASP A 60 -1.71 -1.57 -4.30
N THR A 61 -2.18 -0.75 -3.34
CA THR A 61 -2.06 0.70 -3.46
C THR A 61 -0.62 1.19 -3.41
N ILE A 62 0.25 0.57 -2.60
CA ILE A 62 1.69 0.89 -2.58
C ILE A 62 2.30 0.58 -3.95
N TYR A 63 1.94 -0.56 -4.54
CA TYR A 63 2.41 -0.94 -5.86
C TYR A 63 1.96 -0.01 -6.96
N GLN A 64 0.68 0.35 -6.99
CA GLN A 64 0.16 1.27 -8.00
C GLN A 64 0.85 2.63 -7.92
N GLN A 65 1.10 3.15 -6.71
CA GLN A 65 1.84 4.41 -6.54
C GLN A 65 3.25 4.32 -7.11
N GLU A 66 3.95 3.20 -6.88
CA GLU A 66 5.31 3.02 -7.38
C GLU A 66 5.37 2.81 -8.91
N VAL A 67 4.36 2.18 -9.51
CA VAL A 67 4.25 1.91 -10.95
C VAL A 67 3.77 3.12 -11.75
N THR A 68 2.75 3.81 -11.25
CA THR A 68 2.11 4.94 -11.97
C THR A 68 2.73 6.29 -11.63
N GLY A 69 3.44 6.39 -10.50
CA GLY A 69 3.87 7.67 -9.94
C GLY A 69 2.73 8.51 -9.37
N GLU A 70 1.48 8.03 -9.43
CA GLU A 70 0.30 8.72 -8.92
C GLU A 70 0.06 8.32 -7.45
N GLY A 71 0.79 9.00 -6.54
CA GLY A 71 0.64 8.85 -5.10
C GLY A 71 0.12 10.11 -4.42
N TYR A 72 -0.66 9.92 -3.35
CA TYR A 72 -1.22 11.02 -2.53
C TYR A 72 -0.28 11.47 -1.40
N GLY A 73 0.99 11.06 -1.42
CA GLY A 73 1.91 11.30 -0.32
C GLY A 73 3.36 11.48 -0.76
N TYR A 74 4.07 12.34 -0.04
CA TYR A 74 5.52 12.57 -0.12
C TYR A 74 6.32 11.39 0.45
N GLU A 75 5.80 10.16 0.38
CA GLU A 75 6.48 8.98 0.92
C GLU A 75 7.65 8.64 -0.01
N THR A 76 8.88 8.64 0.54
CA THR A 76 10.05 8.21 -0.23
C THR A 76 9.92 6.73 -0.58
N SER A 77 10.51 6.27 -1.69
CA SER A 77 10.48 4.84 -2.07
C SER A 77 11.02 3.91 -0.98
N ILE A 78 11.89 4.39 -0.08
CA ILE A 78 12.37 3.62 1.08
C ILE A 78 11.25 3.41 2.11
N GLU A 79 10.44 4.43 2.39
CA GLU A 79 9.34 4.32 3.35
C GLU A 79 8.20 3.47 2.77
N ALA A 80 7.89 3.61 1.48
CA ALA A 80 6.96 2.74 0.76
C ALA A 80 7.40 1.26 0.81
N TYR A 81 8.71 0.99 0.64
CA TYR A 81 9.27 -0.36 0.79
C TYR A 81 9.10 -0.91 2.22
N LYS A 82 9.43 -0.11 3.24
CA LYS A 82 9.25 -0.50 4.64
C LYS A 82 7.78 -0.77 4.97
N ARG A 83 6.86 0.02 4.41
CA ARG A 83 5.42 -0.16 4.55
C ARG A 83 4.94 -1.45 3.86
N ALA A 84 5.42 -1.74 2.66
CA ALA A 84 5.11 -2.99 1.97
C ALA A 84 5.58 -4.21 2.79
N LEU A 85 6.82 -4.19 3.29
CA LEU A 85 7.34 -5.24 4.16
C LEU A 85 6.54 -5.40 5.46
N LEU A 86 6.09 -4.28 6.04
CA LEU A 86 5.25 -4.29 7.23
C LEU A 86 3.92 -4.98 6.95
N LEU A 87 3.25 -4.67 5.84
CA LEU A 87 1.99 -5.31 5.47
C LEU A 87 2.18 -6.80 5.23
N ILE A 88 3.18 -7.19 4.45
CA ILE A 88 3.45 -8.61 4.15
C ILE A 88 3.74 -9.40 5.42
N ARG A 89 4.55 -8.86 6.34
CA ARG A 89 4.86 -9.51 7.63
C ARG A 89 3.60 -9.76 8.48
N ASN A 90 2.56 -8.96 8.27
CA ASN A 90 1.28 -9.09 8.96
C ASN A 90 0.21 -9.82 8.12
N GLY A 91 0.60 -10.51 7.03
CA GLY A 91 -0.31 -11.30 6.20
C GLY A 91 -0.97 -10.54 5.05
N GLY A 92 -0.46 -9.36 4.70
CA GLY A 92 -0.87 -8.59 3.54
C GLY A 92 -0.51 -9.29 2.22
N HIS A 93 -1.44 -9.35 1.28
CA HIS A 93 -1.22 -9.93 -0.05
C HIS A 93 -1.68 -9.00 -1.17
N LEU A 94 -1.18 -9.24 -2.39
CA LEU A 94 -1.68 -8.57 -3.58
C LEU A 94 -2.99 -9.21 -4.04
N THR A 95 -3.82 -8.44 -4.74
CA THR A 95 -5.02 -8.99 -5.36
C THR A 95 -4.67 -9.64 -6.70
N GLY A 96 -5.22 -10.84 -6.95
CA GLY A 96 -5.09 -11.53 -8.23
C GLY A 96 -3.69 -12.03 -8.60
N SER A 97 -2.71 -11.98 -7.68
CA SER A 97 -1.38 -12.54 -7.91
C SER A 97 -1.25 -13.93 -7.29
N GLU A 98 -0.91 -14.92 -8.11
CA GLU A 98 -0.46 -16.24 -7.63
C GLU A 98 1.03 -16.23 -7.21
N SER A 99 1.73 -15.11 -7.45
CA SER A 99 3.15 -14.95 -7.14
C SER A 99 3.36 -14.51 -5.70
N ASP A 100 4.48 -14.93 -5.09
CA ASP A 100 4.86 -14.52 -3.73
C ASP A 100 4.97 -12.98 -3.64
N PRO A 101 4.12 -12.31 -2.83
CA PRO A 101 4.17 -10.86 -2.67
C PRO A 101 5.56 -10.34 -2.28
N GLN A 102 6.36 -11.12 -1.56
CA GLN A 102 7.73 -10.72 -1.20
C GLN A 102 8.64 -10.62 -2.41
N GLU A 103 8.56 -11.57 -3.34
CA GLU A 103 9.41 -11.57 -4.54
C GLU A 103 9.04 -10.43 -5.46
N VAL A 104 7.73 -10.19 -5.67
CA VAL A 104 7.27 -9.06 -6.46
C VAL A 104 7.70 -7.73 -5.82
N VAL A 105 7.70 -7.61 -4.49
CA VAL A 105 8.09 -6.35 -3.80
C VAL A 105 9.58 -6.16 -3.96
N LYS A 106 10.38 -7.19 -3.67
CA LYS A 106 11.84 -7.14 -3.80
C LYS A 106 12.25 -6.75 -5.20
N GLU A 107 11.70 -7.38 -6.24
CA GLU A 107 12.08 -7.14 -7.62
C GLU A 107 11.79 -5.70 -8.04
N LYS A 108 10.57 -5.19 -7.79
CA LYS A 108 10.18 -3.84 -8.20
C LYS A 108 10.92 -2.75 -7.44
N PHE A 109 11.09 -2.91 -6.13
CA PHE A 109 11.84 -1.93 -5.34
C PHE A 109 13.34 -2.00 -5.63
N ALA A 110 13.90 -3.17 -5.96
CA ALA A 110 15.29 -3.28 -6.41
C ALA A 110 15.52 -2.53 -7.73
N GLN A 111 14.63 -2.68 -8.71
CA GLN A 111 14.73 -1.93 -9.99
C GLN A 111 14.74 -0.42 -9.76
N LYS A 112 13.86 0.07 -8.87
CA LYS A 112 13.73 1.51 -8.59
C LYS A 112 14.86 2.08 -7.73
N LEU A 113 15.37 1.31 -6.75
CA LEU A 113 16.49 1.73 -5.90
C LEU A 113 17.84 1.65 -6.61
N LEU A 114 18.01 0.72 -7.56
CA LEU A 114 19.24 0.54 -8.33
C LEU A 114 19.29 1.39 -9.62
N GLY A 115 18.20 2.11 -9.96
CA GLY A 115 18.11 2.88 -11.19
C GLY A 115 18.15 2.03 -12.47
N ALA A 116 17.90 0.73 -12.36
CA ALA A 116 17.84 -0.16 -13.49
C ALA A 116 16.49 0.03 -14.19
N GLY A 117 16.47 0.83 -15.26
CA GLY A 117 15.35 0.87 -16.19
C GLY A 117 15.05 -0.53 -16.72
N PRO A 118 13.84 -0.78 -17.27
CA PRO A 118 13.45 -2.10 -17.76
C PRO A 118 14.53 -2.56 -18.73
N THR A 119 15.17 -3.69 -18.40
CA THR A 119 16.07 -4.38 -19.30
C THR A 119 15.25 -4.69 -20.54
N ALA A 120 15.38 -3.83 -21.54
CA ALA A 120 14.87 -4.07 -22.87
C ALA A 120 15.51 -5.38 -23.31
N ALA A 121 14.73 -6.46 -23.22
CA ALA A 121 14.97 -7.66 -23.97
C ALA A 121 14.85 -7.24 -25.43
N PHE A 122 15.97 -6.85 -26.02
CA PHE A 122 16.18 -6.93 -27.45
C PHE A 122 16.00 -8.41 -27.81
N HIS A 123 14.83 -8.75 -28.33
CA HIS A 123 14.71 -9.90 -29.20
C HIS A 123 15.38 -9.53 -30.52
N GLU A 124 16.21 -10.47 -30.98
CA GLU A 124 17.09 -10.47 -32.15
C GLU A 124 16.43 -10.06 -33.48
#